data_AF-A0A644ZPA8-F1
#
_entry.id   AF-A0A644ZPA8-F1
#
_cell.length_a   1.000
_cell.length_b   1.000
_cell.length_c   1.000
_cell.angle_alpha   90.00
_cell.angle_beta   90.00
_cell.angle_gamma   90.00
#
_symmetry.space_group_name_H-M   'P 1'
#
loop_
_entity.id
_entity.type
_entity.pdbx_description
1 polymer ?
#
loop_
_entity_poly.entity_id
_entity_poly.type
_entity_poly.pdbx_seq_one_letter_code
_entity_poly.pdbx_strand_id
1 'polypeptide(L)'
;MTKRFSAVLAAVLILLLFAGCAPKPTEHPNDTLVAYQEPKNDKTGITYGLCTITWADGAVTEVRIDLTYDTEENASTAYDGLVDDYGEAADSHNIVLDGNNLSYDLSTASFTGASYEDMVKSYKRDGKWTVIEE
;
A
#
# COMPACT_ATOMS: atom_id res chain seq x y z
N MET A 1 -57.88 19.42 33.23
CA MET A 1 -56.85 19.63 34.27
C MET A 1 -55.52 19.18 33.70
N THR A 2 -54.62 20.12 33.47
CA THR A 2 -53.33 19.98 32.79
C THR A 2 -52.26 19.43 33.74
N LYS A 3 -51.37 18.55 33.26
CA LYS A 3 -49.95 18.35 33.66
C LYS A 3 -49.37 17.18 32.84
N ARG A 4 -48.74 17.45 31.69
CA ARG A 4 -47.31 17.72 31.43
C ARG A 4 -46.41 16.47 31.47
N PHE A 5 -45.99 16.11 30.26
CA PHE A 5 -44.77 15.46 29.78
C PHE A 5 -43.69 15.05 30.79
N SER A 6 -43.28 13.77 30.69
CA SER A 6 -41.89 13.32 30.85
C SER A 6 -41.59 12.40 29.65
N ALA A 7 -40.85 12.91 28.67
CA ALA A 7 -39.48 12.46 28.37
C ALA A 7 -39.43 11.00 27.91
N VAL A 8 -39.63 10.73 26.61
CA VAL A 8 -38.50 10.54 25.66
C VAL A 8 -37.41 9.67 26.29
N LEU A 9 -37.66 8.37 26.40
CA LEU A 9 -36.63 7.40 26.77
C LEU A 9 -37.03 6.02 26.23
N ALA A 10 -36.57 5.69 25.03
CA ALA A 10 -36.37 4.32 24.51
C ALA A 10 -36.08 4.27 22.98
N ALA A 11 -35.65 5.37 22.36
CA ALA A 11 -35.29 5.40 20.93
C ALA A 11 -33.77 5.49 20.69
N VAL A 12 -32.95 4.96 21.60
CA VAL A 12 -31.49 4.88 21.44
C VAL A 12 -31.00 3.52 21.92
N LEU A 13 -31.34 2.45 21.19
CA LEU A 13 -30.72 1.14 21.45
C LEU A 13 -30.49 0.29 20.18
N ILE A 14 -30.59 0.87 18.98
CA ILE A 14 -30.34 0.16 17.71
C ILE A 14 -29.46 1.02 16.77
N LEU A 15 -28.43 1.67 17.30
CA LEU A 15 -27.42 2.37 16.50
C LEU A 15 -25.97 2.07 16.93
N LEU A 16 -25.75 1.18 17.91
CA LEU A 16 -24.40 0.84 18.42
C LEU A 16 -23.88 -0.54 18.02
N LEU A 17 -24.54 -1.25 17.10
CA LEU A 17 -24.08 -2.57 16.62
C LEU A 17 -23.26 -2.53 15.32
N PHE A 18 -22.96 -1.34 14.76
CA PHE A 18 -22.07 -1.18 13.61
C PHE A 18 -20.79 -0.38 13.91
N ALA A 19 -20.47 -0.15 15.18
CA ALA A 19 -19.19 0.48 15.58
C ALA A 19 -18.05 -0.55 15.75
N GLY A 20 -18.15 -1.73 15.13
CA GLY A 20 -17.30 -2.90 15.40
C GLY A 20 -16.45 -3.40 14.23
N CYS A 21 -16.37 -2.68 13.11
CA CYS A 21 -15.44 -3.00 12.01
C CYS A 21 -14.74 -1.75 11.45
N ALA A 22 -14.54 -0.71 12.25
CA ALA A 22 -13.51 0.26 11.89
C ALA A 22 -12.17 -0.35 12.31
N PRO A 23 -11.22 -0.60 11.38
CA PRO A 23 -9.85 -0.93 11.78
C PRO A 23 -9.38 0.15 12.75
N LYS A 24 -8.65 -0.27 13.78
CA LYS A 24 -8.09 0.66 14.77
C LYS A 24 -7.37 1.77 13.99
N PRO A 25 -7.63 3.07 14.28
CA PRO A 25 -6.92 4.14 13.61
C PRO A 25 -5.42 3.88 13.75
N THR A 26 -4.69 3.88 12.63
CA THR A 26 -3.24 3.85 12.66
C THR A 26 -2.78 5.11 13.42
N GLU A 27 -1.70 5.04 14.21
CA GLU A 27 -1.23 6.23 14.94
C GLU A 27 -0.74 7.33 13.97
N HIS A 28 -0.60 6.94 12.70
CA HIS A 28 -0.15 7.66 11.53
C HIS A 28 -1.22 7.58 10.41
N PRO A 29 -2.26 8.44 10.42
CA PRO A 29 -3.38 8.34 9.48
C PRO A 29 -3.03 8.82 8.07
N ASN A 30 -2.06 9.73 7.94
CA ASN A 30 -1.57 10.23 6.66
C ASN A 30 -0.05 10.20 6.72
N ASP A 31 0.55 9.20 6.07
CA ASP A 31 1.99 9.00 6.08
C ASP A 31 2.45 8.36 4.77
N THR A 32 3.74 8.47 4.50
CA THR A 32 4.38 7.85 3.34
C THR A 32 5.59 7.07 3.82
N LEU A 33 5.60 5.77 3.54
CA LEU A 33 6.78 4.93 3.70
C LEU A 33 7.52 4.90 2.36
N VAL A 34 8.78 5.29 2.36
CA VAL A 34 9.69 5.03 1.25
C VAL A 34 10.76 4.06 1.70
N ALA A 35 10.96 2.99 0.94
CA ALA A 35 12.02 2.03 1.21
C ALA A 35 12.69 1.59 -0.09
N TYR A 36 14.00 1.36 -0.03
CA TYR A 36 14.77 0.96 -1.19
C TYR A 36 15.56 -0.33 -0.95
N GLN A 37 15.94 -0.98 -2.04
CA GLN A 37 16.86 -2.12 -2.07
C GLN A 37 17.90 -1.94 -3.19
N GLU A 38 19.14 -2.35 -2.91
CA GLU A 38 20.24 -2.44 -3.88
C GLU A 38 20.68 -3.91 -3.97
N PRO A 39 19.95 -4.74 -4.74
CA PRO A 39 20.25 -6.16 -4.78
C PRO A 39 21.61 -6.41 -5.44
N LYS A 40 22.52 -7.06 -4.70
CA LYS A 40 23.80 -7.51 -5.24
C LYS A 40 23.63 -8.90 -5.87
N ASN A 41 23.95 -9.03 -7.15
CA ASN A 41 23.84 -10.27 -7.93
C ASN A 41 22.39 -10.74 -8.17
N ASP A 42 21.49 -9.84 -8.53
CA ASP A 42 20.19 -10.26 -9.05
C ASP A 42 20.34 -10.84 -10.47
N LYS A 43 19.90 -12.09 -10.64
CA LYS A 43 19.93 -12.76 -11.96
C LYS A 43 18.91 -12.17 -12.93
N THR A 44 17.96 -11.36 -12.44
CA THR A 44 16.97 -10.65 -13.23
C THR A 44 17.49 -9.32 -13.79
N GLY A 45 18.70 -8.89 -13.41
CA GLY A 45 19.29 -7.63 -13.84
C GLY A 45 18.81 -6.41 -13.06
N ILE A 46 18.00 -6.56 -12.01
CA ILE A 46 17.62 -5.42 -11.15
C ILE A 46 18.86 -4.88 -10.43
N THR A 47 19.07 -3.57 -10.53
CA THR A 47 20.16 -2.84 -9.86
C THR A 47 19.68 -1.98 -8.70
N TYR A 48 18.42 -1.55 -8.75
CA TYR A 48 17.80 -0.72 -7.72
C TYR A 48 16.29 -0.98 -7.68
N GLY A 49 15.71 -0.99 -6.49
CA GLY A 49 14.27 -1.05 -6.31
C GLY A 49 13.81 -0.08 -5.24
N LEU A 50 12.73 0.65 -5.52
CA LEU A 50 12.06 1.57 -4.62
C LEU A 50 10.62 1.09 -4.42
N CYS A 51 10.16 1.13 -3.17
CA CYS A 51 8.79 0.90 -2.80
C CYS A 51 8.28 2.11 -2.03
N THR A 52 7.20 2.70 -2.52
CA THR A 52 6.51 3.83 -1.89
C THR A 52 5.12 3.37 -1.49
N ILE A 53 4.77 3.51 -0.21
CA ILE A 53 3.44 3.18 0.32
C ILE A 53 2.83 4.43 0.93
N THR A 54 1.63 4.79 0.49
CA THR A 54 0.93 5.99 0.93
C THR A 54 -0.32 5.62 1.72
N TRP A 55 -0.47 6.19 2.91
CA TRP A 55 -1.68 6.10 3.72
C TRP A 55 -2.50 7.39 3.63
N ALA A 56 -3.82 7.26 3.58
CA ALA A 56 -4.75 8.35 3.85
C ALA A 56 -5.88 7.85 4.75
N ASP A 57 -6.24 8.64 5.75
CA ASP A 57 -7.25 8.31 6.75
C ASP A 57 -7.05 6.92 7.42
N GLY A 58 -5.78 6.52 7.58
CA GLY A 58 -5.37 5.25 8.18
C GLY A 58 -5.51 4.02 7.29
N ALA A 59 -5.78 4.20 6.00
CA ALA A 59 -5.81 3.12 5.01
C ALA A 59 -4.73 3.32 3.93
N VAL A 60 -4.13 2.23 3.47
CA VAL A 60 -3.23 2.26 2.30
C VAL A 60 -4.03 2.65 1.06
N THR A 61 -3.61 3.73 0.41
CA THR A 61 -4.24 4.28 -0.79
C THR A 61 -3.43 3.99 -2.05
N GLU A 62 -2.12 3.85 -1.92
CA GLU A 62 -1.21 3.59 -3.03
C GLU A 62 -0.02 2.75 -2.56
N VAL A 63 0.42 1.84 -3.42
CA VAL A 63 1.67 1.11 -3.29
C VAL A 63 2.35 1.12 -4.65
N ARG A 64 3.39 1.93 -4.81
CA ARG A 64 4.15 2.10 -6.04
C ARG A 64 5.48 1.36 -5.94
N ILE A 65 5.80 0.57 -6.95
CA ILE A 65 7.10 -0.07 -7.13
C ILE A 65 7.81 0.59 -8.30
N ASP A 66 9.07 0.98 -8.12
CA ASP A 66 9.95 1.47 -9.17
C ASP A 66 11.21 0.61 -9.19
N LEU A 67 11.51 -0.02 -10.31
CA LEU A 67 12.66 -0.91 -10.50
C LEU A 67 13.57 -0.35 -11.59
N THR A 68 14.86 -0.28 -11.31
CA THR A 68 15.89 0.01 -12.32
C THR A 68 16.63 -1.29 -12.66
N TYR A 69 16.73 -1.59 -13.95
CA TYR A 69 17.47 -2.71 -14.50
C TYR A 69 18.82 -2.27 -15.06
N ASP A 70 19.77 -3.20 -15.13
CA ASP A 70 21.09 -2.99 -15.72
C ASP A 70 21.04 -2.73 -17.24
N THR A 71 19.99 -3.22 -17.91
CA THR A 71 19.77 -3.12 -19.36
C THR A 71 18.30 -2.90 -19.70
N GLU A 72 18.04 -2.24 -20.83
CA GLU A 72 16.67 -2.07 -21.37
C GLU A 72 16.03 -3.41 -21.76
N GLU A 73 16.82 -4.40 -22.18
CA GLU A 73 16.33 -5.74 -22.53
C GLU A 73 15.74 -6.47 -21.31
N ASN A 74 16.42 -6.40 -20.16
CA ASN A 74 15.92 -6.97 -18.92
C ASN A 74 14.65 -6.24 -18.43
N ALA A 75 14.61 -4.91 -18.55
CA ALA A 75 13.42 -4.13 -18.21
C ALA A 75 12.22 -4.47 -19.11
N SER A 76 12.44 -4.59 -20.43
CA SER A 76 11.40 -4.99 -21.39
C SER A 76 10.89 -6.40 -21.12
N THR A 77 11.78 -7.35 -20.82
CA THR A 77 11.40 -8.73 -20.50
C THR A 77 10.55 -8.78 -19.23
N ALA A 78 10.92 -8.00 -18.21
CA ALA A 78 10.14 -7.89 -16.99
C ALA A 78 8.78 -7.22 -17.21
N TYR A 79 8.72 -6.18 -18.05
CA TYR A 79 7.47 -5.53 -18.44
C TYR A 79 6.52 -6.53 -19.11
N ASP A 80 7.00 -7.27 -20.12
CA ASP A 80 6.17 -8.25 -20.85
C ASP A 80 5.64 -9.34 -19.91
N GLY A 81 6.49 -9.84 -19.00
CA GLY A 81 6.07 -10.82 -17.99
C GLY A 81 5.03 -10.26 -17.02
N LEU A 82 5.19 -9.00 -16.59
CA LEU A 82 4.25 -8.35 -15.68
C LEU A 82 2.88 -8.10 -16.35
N VAL A 83 2.88 -7.69 -17.62
CA VAL A 83 1.65 -7.51 -18.41
C VAL A 83 0.95 -8.85 -18.61
N ASP A 84 1.69 -9.92 -18.89
CA ASP A 84 1.12 -11.27 -19.01
C ASP A 84 0.54 -11.77 -17.67
N ASP A 85 1.26 -11.57 -16.56
CA ASP A 85 0.83 -11.96 -15.21
C ASP A 85 -0.47 -11.26 -14.78
N TYR A 86 -0.61 -9.97 -15.09
CA TYR A 86 -1.83 -9.22 -14.79
C TYR A 86 -2.94 -9.41 -15.84
N GLY A 87 -2.60 -9.81 -17.06
CA GLY A 87 -3.54 -10.02 -18.15
C GLY A 87 -4.47 -8.81 -18.35
N GLU A 88 -5.78 -9.05 -18.31
CA GLU A 88 -6.80 -8.00 -18.48
C GLU A 88 -6.76 -6.92 -17.38
N ALA A 89 -6.10 -7.16 -16.25
CA ALA A 89 -5.97 -6.19 -15.17
C ALA A 89 -4.76 -5.26 -15.34
N ALA A 90 -3.87 -5.49 -16.32
CA ALA A 90 -2.61 -4.74 -16.46
C ALA A 90 -2.82 -3.21 -16.50
N ASP A 91 -3.85 -2.75 -17.21
CA ASP A 91 -4.19 -1.31 -17.30
C ASP A 91 -4.52 -0.67 -15.93
N SER A 92 -5.03 -1.46 -14.98
CA SER A 92 -5.36 -0.99 -13.62
C SER A 92 -4.14 -0.86 -12.71
N HIS A 93 -2.99 -1.41 -13.12
CA HIS A 93 -1.75 -1.41 -12.36
C HIS A 93 -0.77 -0.30 -12.81
N ASN A 94 -1.19 0.60 -13.71
CA ASN A 94 -0.39 1.77 -14.14
C ASN A 94 1.07 1.41 -14.44
N ILE A 95 1.25 0.34 -15.23
CA ILE A 95 2.55 -0.21 -15.60
C ILE A 95 3.19 0.71 -16.63
N VAL A 96 4.39 1.22 -16.33
CA VAL A 96 5.12 2.16 -17.17
C VAL A 96 6.55 1.66 -17.33
N LEU A 97 6.99 1.53 -18.58
CA LEU A 97 8.37 1.25 -18.95
C LEU A 97 8.99 2.49 -19.60
N ASP A 98 10.10 2.98 -19.05
CA ASP A 98 10.91 4.08 -19.58
C ASP A 98 12.41 3.74 -19.55
N GLY A 99 12.95 3.40 -20.71
CA GLY A 99 14.32 2.89 -20.85
C GLY A 99 14.53 1.63 -20.02
N ASN A 100 15.43 1.69 -19.04
CA ASN A 100 15.73 0.60 -18.12
C ASN A 100 14.95 0.69 -16.80
N ASN A 101 13.94 1.56 -16.70
CA ASN A 101 13.11 1.71 -15.50
C ASN A 101 11.70 1.17 -15.75
N LEU A 102 11.23 0.31 -14.85
CA LEU A 102 9.89 -0.24 -14.83
C LEU A 102 9.20 0.19 -13.54
N SER A 103 8.04 0.82 -13.66
CA SER A 103 7.24 1.26 -12.52
C SER A 103 5.82 0.75 -12.61
N TYR A 104 5.22 0.35 -11.50
CA TYR A 104 3.86 -0.18 -11.46
C TYR A 104 3.24 -0.09 -10.07
N ASP A 105 1.91 -0.08 -10.01
CA ASP A 105 1.14 -0.05 -8.78
C ASP A 105 0.79 -1.47 -8.35
N LEU A 106 0.89 -1.76 -7.05
CA LEU A 106 0.36 -2.98 -6.46
C LEU A 106 -1.09 -2.78 -6.01
N SER A 107 -1.87 -3.87 -6.01
CA SER A 107 -3.18 -3.85 -5.39
C SER A 107 -3.06 -3.55 -3.90
N THR A 108 -3.80 -2.53 -3.42
CA THR A 108 -3.86 -2.18 -1.99
C THR A 108 -4.63 -3.22 -1.17
N ALA A 109 -5.34 -4.16 -1.79
CA ALA A 109 -6.14 -5.17 -1.12
C ALA A 109 -5.30 -6.02 -0.14
N SER A 110 -4.06 -6.36 -0.52
CA SER A 110 -3.10 -7.11 0.31
C SER A 110 -2.60 -6.34 1.54
N PHE A 111 -2.86 -5.04 1.62
CA PHE A 111 -2.39 -4.14 2.68
C PHE A 111 -3.55 -3.64 3.57
N THR A 112 -4.73 -4.24 3.44
CA THR A 112 -5.89 -3.89 4.27
C THR A 112 -5.56 -4.03 5.76
N GLY A 113 -5.67 -2.93 6.50
CA GLY A 113 -5.38 -2.88 7.94
C GLY A 113 -3.90 -2.85 8.30
N ALA A 114 -2.98 -2.75 7.33
CA ALA A 114 -1.57 -2.53 7.59
C ALA A 114 -1.35 -1.09 8.11
N SER A 115 -0.71 -0.96 9.27
CA SER A 115 -0.28 0.32 9.81
C SER A 115 1.11 0.70 9.28
N TYR A 116 1.43 1.99 9.29
CA TYR A 116 2.76 2.49 8.92
C TYR A 116 3.85 1.80 9.76
N GLU A 117 3.67 1.75 11.07
CA GLU A 117 4.64 1.22 12.03
C GLU A 117 4.86 -0.28 11.86
N ASP A 118 3.80 -1.03 11.55
CA ASP A 118 3.92 -2.46 11.27
C ASP A 118 4.67 -2.71 9.96
N MET A 119 4.45 -1.87 8.95
CA MET A 119 5.19 -1.94 7.69
C MET A 119 6.67 -1.58 7.88
N VAL A 120 7.00 -0.49 8.57
CA VAL A 120 8.38 -0.14 8.93
C VAL A 120 9.07 -1.30 9.65
N LYS A 121 8.42 -1.89 10.67
CA LYS A 121 8.97 -3.03 11.41
C LYS A 121 9.16 -4.25 10.50
N SER A 122 8.22 -4.51 9.60
CA SER A 122 8.31 -5.63 8.67
C SER A 122 9.49 -5.47 7.70
N TYR A 123 9.67 -4.28 7.13
CA TYR A 123 10.78 -3.97 6.22
C TYR A 123 12.13 -4.08 6.92
N LYS A 124 12.25 -3.49 8.13
CA LYS A 124 13.46 -3.61 8.96
C LYS A 124 13.77 -5.06 9.34
N ARG A 125 12.75 -5.90 9.55
CA ARG A 125 12.90 -7.32 9.89
C ARG A 125 13.31 -8.18 8.69
N ASP A 126 12.80 -7.90 7.49
CA ASP A 126 13.19 -8.62 6.27
C ASP A 126 14.67 -8.39 5.93
N GLY A 127 15.21 -7.21 6.29
CA GLY A 127 16.64 -6.91 6.21
C GLY A 127 17.18 -6.73 4.78
N LYS A 128 16.31 -6.87 3.77
CA LYS A 128 16.63 -6.58 2.36
C LYS A 128 16.33 -5.15 1.96
N TRP A 129 15.34 -4.55 2.64
CA TRP A 129 14.91 -3.18 2.41
C TRP A 129 15.52 -2.23 3.43
N THR A 130 15.91 -1.06 2.96
CA THR A 130 16.30 0.08 3.80
C THR A 130 15.19 1.11 3.76
N VAL A 131 14.57 1.36 4.92
CA VAL A 131 13.55 2.42 5.06
C VAL A 131 14.26 3.78 5.07
N ILE A 132 13.77 4.73 4.28
CA ILE A 132 14.19 6.13 4.32
C ILE A 132 13.36 6.82 5.39
N GLU A 133 13.98 7.14 6.52
CA GLU A 133 13.34 7.92 7.59
C GLU A 133 13.64 9.41 7.37
N GLU A 134 12.61 10.25 7.31
CA GLU A 134 12.74 11.72 7.34
C GLU A 134 12.88 12.27 8.77
#